data_AF-A0A371CJ84-F1
#
_entry.id   AF-A0A371CJ84-F1
#
_cell.length_a   1.000
_cell.length_b   1.000
_cell.length_c   1.000
_cell.angle_alpha   90.00
_cell.angle_beta   90.00
_cell.angle_gamma   90.00
#
_symmetry.space_group_name_H-M   'P 1'
#
loop_
_entity.id
_entity.type
_entity.pdbx_description
1 polymer ?
#
loop_
_entity_poly.entity_id
_entity_poly.type
_entity_poly.pdbx_seq_one_letter_code
_entity_poly.pdbx_strand_id
1 'polypeptide(L)'
;SGVKGARMCWEVTLFRDQIVLRYLVILIGWPPNIPFQDFSKRGAPSFAQMRELIKLMETGKLYFAKATSAQLRVARMDASGISP
;
A
#
# COMPACT_ATOMS: atom_id res chain seq x y z
N SER A 1 -11.98 8.18 12.59
CA SER A 1 -12.04 7.12 13.62
C SER A 1 -10.86 6.20 13.43
N GLY A 2 -10.02 5.98 14.45
CA GLY A 2 -8.93 5.01 14.40
C GLY A 2 -9.20 3.86 15.36
N VAL A 3 -8.96 2.62 14.94
CA VAL A 3 -9.03 1.44 15.81
C VAL A 3 -7.78 1.45 16.71
N LYS A 4 -7.97 1.42 18.03
CA LYS A 4 -6.85 1.38 18.99
C LYS A 4 -5.98 0.14 18.71
N GLY A 5 -4.70 0.36 18.40
CA GLY A 5 -3.76 -0.70 18.03
C GLY A 5 -3.69 -1.03 16.54
N ALA A 6 -4.52 -0.42 15.69
CA ALA A 6 -4.36 -0.55 14.25
C ALA A 6 -3.06 0.14 13.82
N ARG A 7 -2.17 -0.63 13.22
CA ARG A 7 -0.99 -0.13 12.52
C ARG A 7 -1.25 -0.29 11.03
N MET A 8 -0.93 0.75 10.27
CA MET A 8 -0.89 0.59 8.83
C MET A 8 0.37 -0.20 8.50
N CYS A 9 0.14 -1.47 8.19
CA CYS A 9 1.12 -2.48 7.87
C CYS A 9 1.75 -2.23 6.50
N TRP A 10 2.49 -1.13 6.33
CA TRP A 10 3.14 -0.75 5.08
C TRP A 10 4.41 -1.55 4.77
N GLU A 11 4.59 -2.71 5.40
CA GLU A 11 5.58 -3.69 4.97
C GLU A 11 4.94 -4.62 3.94
N VAL A 12 5.68 -4.99 2.89
CA VAL A 12 5.16 -5.76 1.75
C VAL A 12 4.37 -7.00 2.18
N THR A 13 4.90 -7.79 3.12
CA THR A 13 4.24 -9.00 3.63
C THR A 13 2.98 -8.70 4.44
N LEU A 14 3.04 -7.71 5.34
CA LEU A 14 1.89 -7.36 6.16
C LEU A 14 0.80 -6.66 5.34
N PHE A 15 1.16 -5.85 4.36
CA PHE A 15 0.23 -5.23 3.42
C PHE A 15 -0.48 -6.31 2.59
N ARG A 16 0.27 -7.29 2.08
CA ARG A 16 -0.31 -8.46 1.41
C ARG A 16 -1.34 -9.15 2.30
N ASP A 17 -0.96 -9.53 3.51
CA ASP A 17 -1.78 -10.40 4.36
C ASP A 17 -2.98 -9.65 4.94
N GLN A 18 -2.77 -8.42 5.40
CA GLN A 18 -3.78 -7.64 6.12
C GLN A 18 -4.66 -6.80 5.20
N ILE A 19 -4.19 -6.46 3.99
CA ILE A 19 -4.94 -5.62 3.06
C ILE A 19 -5.34 -6.43 1.82
N VAL A 20 -4.36 -6.95 1.07
CA VAL A 20 -4.62 -7.55 -0.25
C VAL A 20 -5.46 -8.83 -0.13
N LEU A 21 -5.02 -9.79 0.68
CA LEU A 21 -5.69 -11.07 0.80
C LEU A 21 -6.94 -11.00 1.69
N ARG A 22 -6.97 -10.07 2.66
CA ARG A 22 -8.08 -9.89 3.59
C ARG A 22 -9.26 -9.17 2.95
N TYR A 23 -9.01 -8.10 2.21
CA TYR A 23 -10.05 -7.25 1.62
C TYR A 23 -10.17 -7.40 0.10
N LEU A 24 -9.31 -8.20 -0.53
CA LEU A 24 -9.32 -8.47 -1.98
C LEU A 24 -9.13 -7.20 -2.82
N VAL A 25 -8.29 -6.29 -2.34
CA VAL A 25 -7.96 -5.01 -2.99
C VAL A 25 -6.45 -4.86 -3.19
N ILE A 26 -6.05 -4.05 -4.16
CA ILE A 26 -4.66 -3.64 -4.39
C ILE A 26 -4.57 -2.12 -4.41
N LEU A 27 -3.37 -1.59 -4.13
CA LEU A 27 -3.10 -0.16 -4.25
C LEU A 27 -2.50 0.13 -5.63
N ILE A 28 -3.14 1.02 -6.39
CA ILE A 28 -2.74 1.40 -7.74
C ILE A 28 -2.14 2.80 -7.73
N GLY A 29 -1.07 3.01 -8.50
CA GLY A 29 -0.50 4.32 -8.77
C GLY A 29 0.39 4.87 -7.66
N TRP A 30 0.98 3.99 -6.86
CA TRP A 30 2.04 4.39 -5.93
C TRP A 30 3.26 4.89 -6.73
N PRO A 31 3.82 6.05 -6.37
CA PRO A 31 4.93 6.63 -7.12
C PRO A 31 6.27 5.91 -6.83
N PRO A 32 7.07 5.59 -7.87
CA PRO A 32 8.29 4.77 -7.72
C PRO A 32 9.41 5.46 -6.94
N ASN A 33 9.37 6.78 -6.81
CA ASN A 33 10.33 7.59 -6.05
C ASN A 33 9.99 7.70 -4.54
N ILE A 34 8.91 7.06 -4.08
CA ILE A 34 8.51 7.04 -2.68
C ILE A 34 8.58 5.60 -2.17
N PRO A 35 9.40 5.30 -1.14
CA PRO A 35 9.50 3.94 -0.63
C PRO A 35 8.16 3.50 -0.02
N PHE A 36 7.71 2.31 -0.42
CA PHE A 36 6.57 1.65 0.21
C PHE A 36 7.01 1.01 1.53
N GLN A 37 6.89 1.77 2.61
CA GLN A 37 7.30 1.34 3.94
C GLN A 37 6.48 2.01 5.05
N ASP A 38 6.61 1.52 6.28
CA ASP A 38 6.01 2.15 7.46
C ASP A 38 6.58 3.57 7.67
N PHE A 39 5.68 4.54 7.81
CA PHE A 39 6.02 5.96 7.95
C PHE A 39 6.62 6.29 9.33
N SER A 40 6.57 5.35 10.27
CA SER A 40 7.25 5.46 11.56
C SER A 40 8.72 5.01 11.52
N LYS A 41 9.18 4.38 10.42
CA LYS A 41 10.55 3.88 10.28
C LYS A 41 11.51 4.93 9.73
N ARG A 42 12.80 4.73 10.00
CA ARG A 42 13.86 5.51 9.34
C ARG A 42 13.77 5.32 7.82
N GLY A 43 13.91 6.42 7.07
CA GLY A 43 13.68 6.42 5.62
C GLY A 43 12.20 6.54 5.22
N ALA A 44 11.31 6.84 6.17
CA ALA A 44 9.93 7.18 5.87
C ALA A 44 9.83 8.36 4.88
N PRO A 45 8.74 8.43 4.10
CA PRO A 45 8.51 9.53 3.18
C PRO A 45 8.66 10.89 3.89
N SER A 46 9.44 11.77 3.27
CA SER A 46 9.54 13.17 3.69
C SER A 46 8.17 13.86 3.64
N PHE A 47 8.06 15.01 4.28
CA PHE A 47 6.84 15.81 4.22
C PHE A 47 6.41 16.16 2.78
N ALA A 48 7.36 16.44 1.89
CA ALA A 48 7.10 16.67 0.48
C ALA A 48 6.52 15.43 -0.21
N GLN A 49 7.09 14.25 0.04
CA GLN A 49 6.60 12.98 -0.48
C GLN A 49 5.21 12.63 0.08
N MET A 50 4.96 12.89 1.37
CA MET A 50 3.62 12.71 1.95
C MET A 50 2.59 13.63 1.29
N ARG A 51 2.94 14.90 1.03
CA ARG A 51 2.06 15.84 0.32
C ARG A 51 1.78 15.38 -1.11
N GLU A 52 2.76 14.80 -1.78
CA GLU A 52 2.58 14.19 -3.10
C GLU A 52 1.61 13.01 -3.06
N LEU A 53 1.78 12.09 -2.10
CA LEU A 53 0.85 10.96 -1.92
C LEU A 53 -0.60 11.44 -1.70
N ILE A 54 -0.80 12.44 -0.84
CA ILE A 54 -2.12 13.04 -0.60
C ILE A 54 -2.69 13.59 -1.90
N LYS A 55 -1.92 14.38 -2.65
CA LYS A 55 -2.35 14.93 -3.94
C LYS A 55 -2.71 13.84 -4.95
N LEU A 56 -1.94 12.74 -5.00
CA LEU A 56 -2.25 11.61 -5.88
C LEU A 56 -3.57 10.93 -5.48
N MET A 57 -3.85 10.82 -4.19
CA MET A 57 -5.15 10.30 -3.72
C MET A 57 -6.31 11.24 -4.09
N GLU A 58 -6.16 12.54 -3.83
CA GLU A 58 -7.18 13.55 -4.15
C GLU A 58 -7.48 13.64 -5.65
N THR A 59 -6.47 13.40 -6.49
CA THR A 59 -6.61 13.40 -7.96
C THR A 59 -7.02 12.04 -8.54
N GLY A 60 -7.26 11.03 -7.69
CA GLY A 60 -7.64 9.68 -8.13
C GLY A 60 -6.52 8.91 -8.83
N LYS A 61 -5.27 9.37 -8.74
CA LYS A 61 -4.09 8.71 -9.31
C LYS A 61 -3.51 7.64 -8.37
N LEU A 62 -3.76 7.75 -7.07
CA LEU A 62 -3.42 6.75 -6.06
C LEU A 62 -4.71 6.26 -5.38
N TYR A 63 -5.08 5.00 -5.60
CA TYR A 63 -6.37 4.48 -5.12
C TYR A 63 -6.36 2.96 -4.92
N PHE A 64 -7.30 2.48 -4.10
CA PHE A 64 -7.54 1.04 -3.96
C PHE A 64 -8.50 0.54 -5.04
N ALA A 65 -8.15 -0.55 -5.70
CA ALA A 65 -8.97 -1.22 -6.70
C ALA A 65 -9.21 -2.68 -6.31
N LYS A 66 -10.32 -3.26 -6.79
CA LYS A 66 -10.58 -4.70 -6.64
C LYS A 66 -9.47 -5.49 -7.31
N ALA A 67 -8.88 -6.43 -6.57
CA ALA A 67 -7.84 -7.31 -7.09
C ALA A 67 -8.42 -8.30 -8.11
N THR A 68 -7.69 -8.52 -9.22
CA THR A 68 -8.01 -9.60 -10.16
C THR A 68 -7.60 -10.96 -9.61
N SER A 69 -8.20 -12.04 -10.12
CA SER A 69 -7.82 -13.42 -9.76
C SER A 69 -6.35 -13.72 -10.06
N ALA A 70 -5.75 -13.07 -11.07
CA ALA A 70 -4.33 -13.20 -11.37
C ALA A 70 -3.47 -12.55 -10.28
N GLN A 71 -3.78 -11.31 -9.89
CA GLN A 71 -3.06 -10.61 -8.82
C GLN A 71 -3.17 -11.31 -7.47
N LEU A 72 -4.35 -11.86 -7.14
CA LEU A 72 -4.53 -12.65 -5.92
C LEU A 72 -3.72 -13.95 -5.94
N ARG A 73 -3.53 -14.56 -7.11
CA ARG A 73 -2.67 -15.74 -7.26
C ARG A 73 -1.21 -15.40 -7.02
N VAL A 74 -0.74 -14.30 -7.62
CA VAL A 74 0.61 -13.78 -7.39
C VAL A 74 0.81 -13.47 -5.92
N ALA A 75 -0.11 -12.73 -5.29
CA ALA A 75 -0.05 -12.42 -3.86
C ALA A 75 0.14 -13.66 -2.98
N ARG A 76 -0.60 -14.75 -3.27
CA ARG A 76 -0.50 -16.01 -2.50
C ARG A 76 0.85 -16.71 -2.67
N MET A 77 1.53 -16.51 -3.79
CA MET A 77 2.82 -17.14 -4.11
C MET A 77 4.00 -16.28 -3.64
N ASP A 78 3.92 -14.96 -3.79
CA ASP A 78 4.99 -14.03 -3.49
C ASP A 78 4.41 -12.66 -3.05
N ALA A 79 4.89 -12.17 -1.90
CA ALA A 79 4.51 -10.86 -1.39
C ALA A 79 5.08 -9.72 -2.25
N SER A 80 6.26 -9.90 -2.84
CA SER A 80 6.92 -8.84 -3.63
C SER A 80 6.16 -8.52 -4.92
N GLY A 81 5.49 -9.53 -5.49
CA GLY A 81 4.72 -9.40 -6.73
C GLY A 81 3.42 -8.60 -6.62
N ILE A 82 3.06 -8.11 -5.43
CA ILE A 82 1.89 -7.24 -5.20
C ILE A 82 2.23 -5.95 -4.46
N SER A 83 3.49 -5.73 -4.12
CA SER A 83 3.95 -4.40 -3.73
C SER A 83 3.77 -3.45 -4.93
N PRO A 84 3.28 -2.22 -4.71
CA PRO A 84 3.23 -1.21 -5.76
C PRO A 84 4.59 -0.87 -6.35
#